data_AF-A0A317J7Z4-F1
#
_entry.id   AF-A0A317J7Z4-F1
#
_cell.length_a   1.000
_cell.length_b   1.000
_cell.length_c   1.000
_cell.angle_alpha   90.00
_cell.angle_beta   90.00
_cell.angle_gamma   90.00
#
_symmetry.space_group_name_H-M   'P 1'
#
loop_
_entity.id
_entity.type
_entity.pdbx_description
1 polymer ?
#
loop_
_entity_poly.entity_id
_entity_poly.type
_entity_poly.pdbx_seq_one_letter_code
_entity_poly.pdbx_strand_id
1 'polypeptide(L)'
;TGSEGWAPRPVLTCNPNLSPGDRSLYAFINASCFKPAVVGSTGMDSAVRPMRGPGLNNWDMSLFKKFPLGHNEQRFLQLRLELYNAFNHTQWGSATVGTAGFNNTPTFDASGKITNLPSALGGGGGRFGFGALNSVRTLAGAGGPRQIQLGAKVYF
;
A
#
# COMPACT_ATOMS: atom_id res chain seq x y z
N THR A 1 4.32 -30.59 3.51
CA THR A 1 3.48 -30.04 4.59
C THR A 1 2.19 -29.56 4.01
N GLY A 2 1.08 -29.60 4.75
CA GLY A 2 -0.27 -29.27 4.25
C GLY A 2 -1.26 -30.44 4.38
N SER A 3 -2.55 -30.12 4.46
CA SER A 3 -3.66 -31.06 4.32
C SER A 3 -4.24 -30.97 2.90
N GLU A 4 -4.99 -31.98 2.45
CA GLU A 4 -5.59 -32.03 1.10
C GLU A 4 -6.39 -30.76 0.74
N GLY A 5 -7.02 -30.12 1.73
CA GLY A 5 -7.80 -28.89 1.54
C GLY A 5 -7.03 -27.58 1.78
N TRP A 6 -5.84 -27.61 2.38
CA TRP A 6 -5.13 -26.40 2.83
C TRP A 6 -3.61 -26.49 2.66
N ALA A 7 -3.07 -25.56 1.87
CA ALA A 7 -1.64 -25.35 1.77
C ALA A 7 -1.05 -24.90 3.13
N PRO A 8 0.17 -25.35 3.46
CA PRO A 8 0.85 -24.94 4.68
C PRO A 8 1.15 -23.44 4.65
N ARG A 9 1.11 -22.79 5.82
CA ARG A 9 1.40 -21.36 5.97
C ARG A 9 2.67 -21.13 6.79
N PRO A 10 3.43 -20.04 6.53
CA PRO A 10 4.51 -19.65 7.42
C PRO A 10 3.99 -19.47 8.86
N VAL A 11 4.77 -19.94 9.82
CA VAL A 11 4.48 -19.80 11.25
C VAL A 11 4.94 -18.42 11.72
N LEU A 12 4.09 -17.73 12.47
CA LEU A 12 4.37 -16.45 13.09
C LEU A 12 4.78 -16.64 14.56
N THR A 13 6.00 -16.24 14.88
CA THR A 13 6.54 -16.31 16.25
C THR A 13 6.37 -15.01 17.04
N CYS A 14 6.08 -13.91 16.35
CA CYS A 14 5.87 -12.58 16.95
C CYS A 14 4.93 -11.72 16.09
N ASN A 15 4.60 -10.52 16.56
CA ASN A 15 3.82 -9.54 15.80
C ASN A 15 4.65 -9.04 14.59
N PRO A 16 4.20 -9.29 13.34
CA PRO A 16 4.93 -8.86 12.15
C PRO A 16 4.75 -7.37 11.84
N ASN A 17 3.86 -6.66 12.53
CA ASN A 17 3.59 -5.24 12.27
C ASN A 17 4.57 -4.36 13.05
N LEU A 18 5.54 -3.79 12.34
CA LEU A 18 6.46 -2.80 12.89
C LEU A 18 5.72 -1.53 13.32
N SER A 19 6.27 -0.81 14.30
CA SER A 19 5.80 0.52 14.65
C SER A 19 6.01 1.47 13.45
N PRO A 20 5.23 2.56 13.30
CA PRO A 20 5.39 3.47 12.16
C PRO A 20 6.82 4.02 11.98
N GLY A 21 7.55 4.24 13.07
CA GLY A 21 8.92 4.78 13.04
C GLY A 21 9.98 3.75 12.61
N ASP A 22 9.71 2.46 12.79
CA ASP A 22 10.63 1.38 12.44
C ASP A 22 10.43 0.87 11.00
N ARG A 23 9.37 1.32 10.33
CA ARG A 23 9.06 0.92 8.95
C ARG A 23 9.96 1.66 7.97
N SER A 24 10.46 0.92 6.99
CA SER A 24 11.12 1.49 5.82
C SER A 24 10.57 0.88 4.53
N LEU A 25 10.97 1.45 3.38
CA LEU A 25 10.62 0.88 2.08
C LEU A 25 11.10 -0.57 1.93
N TYR A 26 12.22 -0.92 2.57
CA TYR A 26 12.82 -2.25 2.51
C TYR A 26 12.33 -3.16 3.65
N ALA A 27 11.99 -2.60 4.81
CA ALA A 27 11.49 -3.35 5.96
C ALA A 27 10.15 -2.76 6.41
N PHE A 28 9.07 -3.09 5.69
CA PHE A 28 7.73 -2.62 6.05
C PHE A 28 7.06 -3.53 7.11
N ILE A 29 7.44 -4.80 7.12
CA ILE A 29 7.06 -5.78 8.14
C ILE A 29 8.31 -6.33 8.82
N ASN A 30 8.12 -6.87 10.02
CA ASN A 30 9.17 -7.60 10.70
C ASN A 30 9.28 -9.01 10.10
N ALA A 31 10.24 -9.19 9.19
CA ALA A 31 10.49 -10.47 8.55
C ALA A 31 10.99 -11.55 9.53
N SER A 32 11.60 -11.18 10.67
CA SER A 32 12.13 -12.17 11.63
C SER A 32 11.05 -13.01 12.31
N CYS A 33 9.79 -12.55 12.28
CA CYS A 33 8.65 -13.26 12.86
C CYS A 33 8.21 -14.48 12.03
N PHE A 34 8.72 -14.66 10.80
CA PHE A 34 8.26 -15.72 9.90
C PHE A 34 9.20 -16.92 9.94
N LYS A 35 8.62 -18.10 10.10
CA LYS A 35 9.29 -19.40 10.07
C LYS A 35 8.60 -20.33 9.08
N PRO A 36 9.31 -21.34 8.53
CA PRO A 36 8.67 -22.34 7.68
C PRO A 36 7.59 -23.10 8.45
N ALA A 37 6.61 -23.61 7.72
CA ALA A 37 5.59 -24.50 8.29
C ALA A 37 6.24 -25.80 8.80
N VAL A 38 5.79 -26.28 9.95
CA VAL A 38 6.26 -27.53 10.54
C VAL A 38 5.70 -28.73 9.75
N VAL A 39 6.47 -29.83 9.69
CA VAL A 39 6.01 -31.11 9.13
C VAL A 39 4.66 -31.51 9.77
N GLY A 40 3.65 -31.81 8.95
CA GLY A 40 2.30 -32.11 9.42
C GLY A 40 1.38 -30.90 9.67
N SER A 41 1.86 -29.66 9.44
CA SER A 41 1.02 -28.46 9.47
C SER A 41 -0.25 -28.61 8.62
N THR A 42 -1.39 -28.24 9.20
CA THR A 42 -2.71 -28.22 8.55
C THR A 42 -3.07 -26.83 8.03
N GLY A 43 -2.11 -25.89 8.00
CA GLY A 43 -2.32 -24.52 7.52
C GLY A 43 -3.00 -23.58 8.53
N MET A 44 -3.20 -24.02 9.78
CA MET A 44 -3.85 -23.28 10.87
C MET A 44 -2.87 -22.76 11.94
N ASP A 45 -1.56 -22.88 11.72
CA ASP A 45 -0.52 -22.55 12.71
C ASP A 45 -0.33 -21.05 12.93
N SER A 46 -1.05 -20.19 12.21
CA SER A 46 -0.90 -18.73 12.27
C SER A 46 -2.17 -18.01 11.88
N ALA A 47 -2.35 -16.81 12.44
CA ALA A 47 -3.51 -15.98 12.20
C ALA A 47 -3.65 -15.64 10.70
N VAL A 48 -4.91 -15.57 10.25
CA VAL A 48 -5.25 -15.14 8.90
C VAL A 48 -5.12 -13.62 8.81
N ARG A 49 -4.47 -13.12 7.75
CA ARG A 49 -4.23 -11.68 7.49
C ARG A 49 -3.57 -10.94 8.70
N PRO A 50 -2.41 -11.41 9.18
CA PRO A 50 -1.76 -10.86 10.38
C PRO A 50 -1.01 -9.56 10.12
N MET A 51 -0.78 -9.21 8.85
CA MET A 51 -0.04 -8.02 8.43
C MET A 51 -1.01 -6.92 8.01
N ARG A 52 -0.70 -5.68 8.41
CA ARG A 52 -1.41 -4.48 7.94
C ARG A 52 -0.65 -3.81 6.81
N GLY A 53 -1.40 -3.35 5.81
CA GLY A 53 -0.85 -2.57 4.71
C GLY A 53 -0.47 -1.13 5.09
N PRO A 54 0.20 -0.41 4.19
CA PRO A 54 0.37 1.04 4.25
C PRO A 54 -0.95 1.77 4.43
N GLY A 55 -0.92 2.85 5.20
CA GLY A 55 -2.06 3.76 5.34
C GLY A 55 -2.27 4.61 4.09
N LEU A 56 -3.46 5.19 3.97
CA LEU A 56 -3.81 6.15 2.93
C LEU A 56 -3.91 7.55 3.51
N ASN A 57 -3.09 8.47 3.02
CA ASN A 57 -3.11 9.88 3.38
C ASN A 57 -3.33 10.71 2.12
N ASN A 58 -4.56 10.73 1.62
CA ASN A 58 -4.92 11.41 0.37
C ASN A 58 -5.78 12.64 0.66
N TRP A 59 -5.39 13.78 0.07
CA TRP A 59 -6.12 15.03 0.20
C TRP A 59 -6.65 15.47 -1.16
N ASP A 60 -7.97 15.49 -1.30
CA ASP A 60 -8.64 15.99 -2.49
C ASP A 60 -9.29 17.34 -2.16
N MET A 61 -9.01 18.36 -2.96
CA MET A 61 -9.38 19.75 -2.70
C MET A 61 -10.03 20.38 -3.92
N SER A 62 -11.06 21.20 -3.69
CA SER A 62 -11.72 21.96 -4.76
C SER A 62 -11.85 23.42 -4.35
N LEU A 63 -11.37 24.32 -5.21
CA LEU A 63 -11.50 25.77 -5.06
C LEU A 63 -12.39 26.32 -6.16
N PHE A 64 -13.37 27.14 -5.75
CA PHE A 64 -14.34 27.76 -6.64
C PHE A 64 -14.30 29.27 -6.48
N LYS A 65 -14.19 29.99 -7.60
CA LYS A 65 -14.30 31.45 -7.62
C LYS A 65 -15.32 31.89 -8.64
N LYS A 66 -16.25 32.73 -8.20
CA LYS A 66 -17.22 33.40 -9.06
C LYS A 66 -16.72 34.81 -9.40
N PHE A 67 -16.75 35.15 -10.68
CA PHE A 67 -16.52 36.48 -11.21
C PHE A 67 -17.83 36.99 -11.81
N PRO A 68 -18.47 38.02 -11.21
CA PRO A 68 -19.68 38.61 -11.76
C PRO A 68 -19.43 39.15 -13.18
N LEU A 69 -20.40 38.95 -14.07
CA LEU A 69 -20.39 39.40 -15.46
C LEU A 69 -21.49 40.44 -15.66
N GLY A 70 -21.23 41.68 -15.23
CA GLY A 70 -22.16 42.81 -15.38
C GLY A 70 -22.43 43.52 -14.06
N HIS A 71 -23.48 44.34 -14.06
CA HIS A 71 -23.86 45.18 -12.90
C HIS A 71 -24.73 44.43 -11.88
N ASN A 72 -25.20 43.23 -12.21
CA ASN A 72 -25.99 42.37 -11.33
C ASN A 72 -25.32 40.99 -11.17
N GLU A 73 -25.64 40.28 -10.09
CA GLU A 73 -25.04 38.96 -9.78
C GLU A 73 -25.67 37.79 -10.57
N GLN A 74 -26.59 38.08 -11.50
CA GLN A 74 -27.34 37.07 -12.26
C GLN A 74 -26.43 36.31 -13.24
N ARG A 75 -25.43 37.00 -13.80
CA ARG A 75 -24.47 36.41 -14.73
C ARG A 75 -23.10 36.33 -14.07
N PHE A 76 -22.47 35.18 -14.11
CA PHE A 76 -21.13 35.02 -13.55
C PHE A 76 -20.33 33.93 -14.26
N LEU A 77 -19.02 34.13 -14.33
CA LEU A 77 -18.06 33.10 -14.67
C LEU A 77 -17.63 32.39 -13.39
N GLN A 78 -17.83 31.08 -13.31
CA GLN A 78 -17.29 30.25 -12.25
C GLN A 78 -16.03 29.53 -12.73
N LEU A 79 -14.89 29.85 -12.11
CA LEU A 79 -13.67 29.06 -12.23
C LEU A 79 -13.65 27.97 -11.15
N ARG A 80 -13.20 26.79 -11.55
CA ARG A 80 -13.06 25.60 -10.70
C ARG A 80 -11.62 25.10 -10.82
N LEU A 81 -10.97 24.91 -9.68
CA LEU A 81 -9.70 24.21 -9.57
C LEU A 81 -9.94 22.98 -8.69
N GLU A 82 -9.70 21.79 -9.22
CA GLU A 82 -9.80 20.54 -8.49
C GLU A 82 -8.42 19.88 -8.45
N LEU A 83 -7.97 19.56 -7.24
CA LEU A 83 -6.70 18.92 -6.95
C LEU A 83 -7.00 17.57 -6.31
N TYR A 84 -6.68 16.47 -6.99
CA TYR A 84 -6.73 15.13 -6.42
C TYR A 84 -5.32 14.73 -6.01
N ASN A 85 -5.14 14.26 -4.78
CA ASN A 85 -3.81 14.14 -4.13
C ASN A 85 -3.04 15.48 -4.16
N ALA A 86 -3.62 16.51 -3.54
CA ALA A 86 -3.14 17.89 -3.56
C ALA A 86 -1.67 18.03 -3.15
N PHE A 87 -1.22 17.25 -2.17
CA PHE A 87 0.17 17.25 -1.68
C PHE A 87 1.12 16.33 -2.45
N ASN A 88 0.64 15.63 -3.49
CA ASN A 88 1.43 14.68 -4.26
C ASN A 88 2.10 13.59 -3.39
N HIS A 89 1.42 13.14 -2.33
CA HIS A 89 1.94 12.12 -1.42
C HIS A 89 1.82 10.73 -2.06
N THR A 90 2.91 9.96 -2.08
CA THR A 90 2.93 8.59 -2.63
C THR A 90 2.06 7.67 -1.79
N GLN A 91 1.11 6.98 -2.43
CA GLN A 91 0.27 5.98 -1.78
C GLN A 91 0.68 4.59 -2.23
N TRP A 92 1.18 3.79 -1.29
CA TRP A 92 1.55 2.42 -1.56
C TRP A 92 0.32 1.52 -1.67
N GLY A 93 0.46 0.38 -2.35
CA GLY A 93 -0.60 -0.61 -2.50
C GLY A 93 -1.08 -1.18 -1.17
N SER A 94 -2.28 -1.76 -1.15
CA SER A 94 -2.82 -2.45 0.04
C SER A 94 -2.27 -3.87 0.14
N ALA A 95 -2.22 -4.46 1.33
CA ALA A 95 -1.90 -5.87 1.52
C ALA A 95 -3.09 -6.80 1.19
N THR A 96 -3.73 -6.63 0.03
CA THR A 96 -4.85 -7.48 -0.40
C THR A 96 -4.32 -8.60 -1.30
N VAL A 97 -4.88 -9.81 -1.16
CA VAL A 97 -4.54 -10.98 -2.00
C VAL A 97 -4.64 -10.61 -3.48
N GLY A 98 -3.54 -10.75 -4.22
CA GLY A 98 -3.45 -10.44 -5.65
C GLY A 98 -2.84 -9.07 -6.01
N THR A 99 -2.66 -8.17 -5.04
CA THR A 99 -1.94 -6.90 -5.27
C THR A 99 -1.35 -6.42 -3.95
N ALA A 100 -0.43 -7.18 -3.38
CA ALA A 100 0.18 -6.81 -2.12
C ALA A 100 1.02 -5.54 -2.29
N GLY A 101 0.83 -4.55 -1.40
CA GLY A 101 1.64 -3.33 -1.30
C GLY A 101 3.10 -3.57 -0.93
N PHE A 102 3.39 -4.78 -0.45
CA PHE A 102 4.72 -5.29 -0.17
C PHE A 102 4.83 -6.74 -0.64
N ASN A 103 6.05 -7.22 -0.81
CA ASN A 103 6.31 -8.63 -1.08
C ASN A 103 5.96 -9.49 0.15
N ASN A 104 4.95 -10.34 0.03
CA ASN A 104 4.42 -11.17 1.12
C ASN A 104 4.71 -12.66 0.93
N THR A 105 5.62 -13.02 0.03
CA THR A 105 5.96 -14.41 -0.29
C THR A 105 7.35 -14.74 0.23
N PRO A 106 7.50 -15.26 1.47
CA PRO A 106 8.80 -15.61 1.99
C PRO A 106 9.31 -16.90 1.35
N THR A 107 10.61 -16.99 1.10
CA THR A 107 11.31 -18.23 0.76
C THR A 107 12.27 -18.58 1.88
N PHE A 108 12.37 -19.86 2.22
CA PHE A 108 13.20 -20.36 3.31
C PHE A 108 14.27 -21.31 2.77
N ASP A 109 15.45 -21.32 3.40
CA ASP A 109 16.43 -22.38 3.23
C ASP A 109 16.12 -23.59 4.13
N ALA A 110 16.95 -24.64 4.03
CA ALA A 110 16.81 -25.85 4.84
C ALA A 110 16.93 -25.60 6.36
N SER A 111 17.54 -24.50 6.79
CA SER A 111 17.66 -24.09 8.20
C SER A 111 16.46 -23.25 8.68
N GLY A 112 15.53 -22.93 7.79
CA GLY A 112 14.36 -22.09 8.08
C GLY A 112 14.67 -20.58 8.13
N LYS A 113 15.81 -20.15 7.57
CA LYS A 113 16.15 -18.73 7.41
C LYS A 113 15.55 -18.20 6.10
N ILE A 114 15.08 -16.95 6.12
CA ILE A 114 14.54 -16.28 4.93
C ILE A 114 15.68 -15.99 3.94
N THR A 115 15.49 -16.37 2.69
CA THR A 115 16.50 -16.24 1.62
C THR A 115 16.25 -15.06 0.69
N ASN A 116 15.01 -14.60 0.58
CA ASN A 116 14.61 -13.54 -0.33
C ASN A 116 14.38 -12.19 0.36
N LEU A 117 15.14 -11.87 1.41
CA LEU A 117 15.13 -10.51 1.97
C LEU A 117 15.64 -9.48 0.94
N PRO A 118 15.27 -8.19 1.08
CA PRO A 118 15.80 -7.14 0.22
C PRO A 118 17.32 -7.04 0.25
N SER A 119 17.94 -6.67 -0.86
CA SER A 119 19.39 -6.50 -0.98
C SER A 119 19.94 -5.41 -0.05
N ALA A 120 19.15 -4.37 0.22
CA ALA A 120 19.47 -3.34 1.21
C ALA A 120 19.58 -3.89 2.65
N LEU A 121 19.00 -5.07 2.92
CA LEU A 121 19.10 -5.79 4.19
C LEU A 121 20.08 -6.98 4.11
N GLY A 122 20.90 -7.05 3.05
CA GLY A 122 21.85 -8.15 2.82
C GLY A 122 21.21 -9.44 2.30
N GLY A 123 19.98 -9.40 1.77
CA GLY A 123 19.27 -10.57 1.24
C GLY A 123 19.36 -10.74 -0.28
N GLY A 124 18.95 -11.92 -0.77
CA GLY A 124 18.97 -12.29 -2.19
C GLY A 124 17.71 -11.93 -2.98
N GLY A 125 16.72 -11.27 -2.38
CA GLY A 125 15.41 -10.97 -2.98
C GLY A 125 15.36 -9.72 -3.86
N GLY A 126 16.52 -9.14 -4.20
CA GLY A 126 16.61 -7.88 -4.95
C GLY A 126 16.08 -6.67 -4.18
N ARG A 127 15.73 -5.58 -4.88
CA ARG A 127 15.25 -4.34 -4.23
C ARG A 127 13.95 -4.52 -3.45
N PHE A 128 13.07 -5.38 -3.93
CA PHE A 128 11.71 -5.59 -3.41
C PHE A 128 11.53 -7.00 -2.82
N GLY A 129 12.56 -7.48 -2.10
CA GLY A 129 12.51 -8.75 -1.39
C GLY A 129 11.40 -8.81 -0.33
N PHE A 130 11.23 -9.97 0.29
CA PHE A 130 10.19 -10.23 1.29
C PHE A 130 10.14 -9.13 2.37
N GLY A 131 8.95 -8.55 2.53
CA GLY A 131 8.66 -7.48 3.46
C GLY A 131 8.95 -6.06 2.97
N ALA A 132 9.51 -5.88 1.77
CA ALA A 132 9.66 -4.57 1.13
C ALA A 132 8.41 -4.13 0.37
N LEU A 133 8.15 -2.83 0.35
CA LEU A 133 7.09 -2.22 -0.46
C LEU A 133 7.43 -2.34 -1.95
N ASN A 134 6.49 -2.81 -2.77
CA ASN A 134 6.75 -3.18 -4.16
C ASN A 134 5.73 -2.62 -5.17
N SER A 135 4.68 -1.93 -4.73
CA SER A 135 3.67 -1.38 -5.63
C SER A 135 3.10 -0.05 -5.12
N VAL A 136 2.94 0.91 -6.03
CA VAL A 136 2.27 2.19 -5.79
C VAL A 136 0.88 2.12 -6.43
N ARG A 137 -0.12 2.73 -5.80
CA ARG A 137 -1.49 2.80 -6.35
C ARG A 137 -1.50 3.64 -7.64
N THR A 138 -2.08 3.10 -8.71
CA THR A 138 -2.09 3.73 -10.04
C THR A 138 -3.48 4.15 -10.53
N LEU A 139 -4.56 3.77 -9.83
CA LEU A 139 -5.93 4.08 -10.25
C LEU A 139 -6.24 5.57 -10.05
N ALA A 140 -6.88 6.19 -11.05
CA ALA A 140 -7.50 7.52 -10.92
C ALA A 140 -8.69 7.44 -9.95
N GLY A 141 -8.44 7.73 -8.68
CA GLY A 141 -9.39 7.63 -7.57
C GLY A 141 -8.68 7.87 -6.24
N ALA A 142 -9.34 7.59 -5.11
CA ALA A 142 -8.75 7.80 -3.79
C ALA A 142 -7.38 7.11 -3.66
N GLY A 143 -6.34 7.93 -3.46
CA GLY A 143 -4.94 7.53 -3.36
C GLY A 143 -4.21 7.30 -4.68
N GLY A 144 -4.77 7.72 -5.81
CA GLY A 144 -4.11 7.71 -7.11
C GLY A 144 -2.97 8.74 -7.26
N PRO A 145 -2.33 8.78 -8.44
CA PRO A 145 -1.39 9.84 -8.77
C PRO A 145 -2.08 11.20 -8.77
N ARG A 146 -1.31 12.28 -8.52
CA ARG A 146 -1.85 13.65 -8.52
C ARG A 146 -2.55 13.97 -9.85
N GLN A 147 -3.80 14.42 -9.75
CA GLN A 147 -4.56 14.96 -10.88
C GLN A 147 -4.93 16.41 -10.59
N ILE A 148 -4.82 17.26 -11.60
CA ILE A 148 -5.20 18.67 -11.52
C ILE A 148 -6.20 18.91 -12.64
N GLN A 149 -7.39 19.38 -12.28
CA GLN A 149 -8.44 19.71 -13.22
C GLN A 149 -8.80 21.19 -13.09
N LEU A 150 -8.92 21.84 -14.25
CA LEU A 150 -9.38 23.21 -14.38
C LEU A 150 -10.71 23.19 -15.12
N GLY A 151 -11.69 23.90 -14.59
CA GLY A 151 -13.00 24.04 -15.19
C GLY A 151 -13.45 25.48 -15.19
N ALA A 152 -14.17 25.86 -16.25
CA ALA A 152 -14.86 27.13 -16.33
C ALA A 152 -16.31 26.87 -16.73
N LYS A 153 -17.25 27.56 -16.06
CA LYS A 153 -18.66 27.53 -16.44
C LYS A 153 -19.24 28.94 -16.40
N VAL A 154 -19.91 29.30 -17.48
CA VAL A 154 -20.66 30.56 -17.59
C VAL A 154 -22.10 30.30 -17.14
N TYR A 155 -22.61 31.19 -16.30
CA TYR A 155 -23.99 31.23 -15.87
C TYR A 155 -24.63 32.51 -16.44
N PHE A 156 -25.80 32.38 -17.06
CA PHE A 156 -26.49 33.43 -17.79
C PHE A 156 -27.90 33.67 -17.27
#